data_AF-A0A3A0DVQ7-F1
#
_entry.id   AF-A0A3A0DVQ7-F1
#
_cell.length_a   1.000
_cell.length_b   1.000
_cell.length_c   1.000
_cell.angle_alpha   90.00
_cell.angle_beta   90.00
_cell.angle_gamma   90.00
#
_symmetry.space_group_name_H-M   'P 1'
#
loop_
_entity.id
_entity.type
_entity.pdbx_description
1 polymer ?
#
loop_
_entity_poly.entity_id
_entity_poly.type
_entity_poly.pdbx_seq_one_letter_code
_entity_poly.pdbx_strand_id
1 'polypeptide(L)'
;MAFQFMCPRGHLLEGDESQGGQQCRCPQCGMVFIIPMPAPAAVYEAVVPEESEAAFPGFGGAADEPAEPRLLHIPCPNGHELETPEDMLGQEVLCPHCNAQFKLREKDSIEFRRKRQAEIERMHHKQAKNWMNWAIALGVIVVLGVIGMIVIAMNN
;
A
#
# COMPACT_ATOMS: atom_id res chain seq x y z
N MET A 1 9.38 -9.89 -46.39
CA MET A 1 8.34 -10.89 -46.06
C MET A 1 7.44 -10.26 -45.00
N ALA A 2 6.15 -10.59 -45.00
CA ALA A 2 5.25 -10.10 -43.95
C ALA A 2 5.53 -10.87 -42.65
N PHE A 3 5.67 -10.14 -41.54
CA PHE A 3 5.79 -10.71 -40.21
C PHE A 3 4.74 -10.09 -39.28
N GLN A 4 4.32 -10.86 -38.29
CA GLN A 4 3.32 -10.44 -37.33
C GLN A 4 4.00 -9.91 -36.08
N PHE A 5 3.52 -8.78 -35.56
CA PHE A 5 4.01 -8.17 -34.34
C PHE A 5 2.87 -7.56 -33.53
N MET A 6 3.11 -7.37 -32.23
CA MET A 6 2.11 -6.85 -31.30
C MET A 6 2.40 -5.40 -30.94
N CYS A 7 1.35 -4.57 -31.00
CA CYS A 7 1.37 -3.24 -30.40
C CYS A 7 1.49 -3.35 -28.85
N PRO A 8 2.07 -2.37 -28.14
CA PRO A 8 2.12 -2.35 -26.66
C PRO A 8 0.75 -2.47 -25.96
N ARG A 9 -0.36 -2.24 -26.68
CA ARG A 9 -1.73 -2.45 -26.19
C ARG A 9 -2.33 -3.83 -26.51
N GLY A 10 -1.55 -4.75 -27.08
CA GLY A 10 -1.98 -6.13 -27.35
C GLY A 10 -2.67 -6.39 -28.68
N HIS A 11 -2.64 -5.47 -29.64
CA HIS A 11 -3.23 -5.69 -30.98
C HIS A 11 -2.24 -6.35 -31.92
N LEU A 12 -2.65 -7.42 -32.60
CA LEU A 12 -1.87 -8.11 -33.62
C LEU A 12 -1.89 -7.32 -34.94
N LEU A 13 -0.71 -7.00 -35.46
CA LEU A 13 -0.53 -6.30 -36.73
C LEU A 13 0.41 -7.10 -37.62
N GLU A 14 0.28 -6.88 -38.92
CA GLU A 14 1.12 -7.49 -39.95
C GLU A 14 1.84 -6.37 -40.71
N GLY A 15 3.15 -6.53 -40.89
CA GLY A 15 3.98 -5.57 -41.62
C GLY A 15 5.18 -6.23 -42.24
N ASP A 16 5.86 -5.51 -43.13
CA ASP A 16 7.04 -6.02 -43.83
C ASP A 16 8.32 -5.85 -43.00
N GLU A 17 9.26 -6.79 -43.14
CA GLU A 17 10.58 -6.75 -42.47
C GLU A 17 11.34 -5.43 -42.66
N SER A 18 11.15 -4.75 -43.79
CA SER A 18 11.75 -3.43 -44.07
C SER A 18 11.21 -2.30 -43.19
N GLN A 19 10.06 -2.50 -42.54
CA GLN A 19 9.47 -1.58 -41.59
C GLN A 19 9.97 -1.82 -40.15
N GLY A 20 10.75 -2.88 -39.91
CA GLY A 20 11.45 -3.10 -38.66
C GLY A 20 12.32 -1.89 -38.30
N GLY A 21 12.14 -1.35 -37.09
CA GLY A 21 12.79 -0.13 -36.64
C GLY A 21 12.15 1.18 -37.09
N GLN A 22 11.10 1.16 -37.92
CA GLN A 22 10.34 2.37 -38.27
C GLN A 22 9.20 2.64 -37.27
N GLN A 23 8.85 3.92 -37.12
CA GLN A 23 7.67 4.32 -36.37
C GLN A 23 6.40 4.01 -37.16
N CYS A 24 5.51 3.22 -36.58
CA CYS A 24 4.20 2.90 -37.15
C CYS A 24 3.09 3.38 -36.24
N ARG A 25 1.92 3.68 -36.82
CA ARG A 25 0.71 4.04 -36.08
C ARG A 25 -0.26 2.87 -36.13
N CYS A 26 -0.63 2.33 -34.96
CA CYS A 26 -1.61 1.27 -34.89
C CYS A 26 -3.00 1.78 -35.38
N PRO A 27 -3.64 1.14 -36.36
CA PRO A 27 -4.99 1.53 -36.82
C PRO A 27 -6.09 1.25 -35.79
N GLN A 28 -5.86 0.31 -34.86
CA GLN A 28 -6.84 -0.06 -33.83
C GLN A 28 -6.84 0.93 -32.64
N CYS A 29 -5.65 1.36 -32.19
CA CYS A 29 -5.53 2.16 -30.96
C CYS A 29 -4.92 3.55 -31.15
N GLY A 30 -4.43 3.87 -32.36
CA GLY A 30 -3.88 5.17 -32.72
C GLY A 30 -2.50 5.49 -32.14
N MET A 31 -1.90 4.60 -31.34
CA MET A 31 -0.58 4.78 -30.72
C MET A 31 0.53 4.67 -31.77
N VAL A 32 1.54 5.53 -31.65
CA VAL A 32 2.77 5.49 -32.43
C VAL A 32 3.82 4.72 -31.65
N PHE A 33 4.42 3.71 -32.27
CA PHE A 33 5.46 2.87 -31.67
C PHE A 33 6.42 2.36 -32.74
N ILE A 34 7.59 1.89 -32.30
CA ILE A 34 8.62 1.36 -33.20
C ILE A 34 8.35 -0.13 -33.41
N ILE A 35 8.30 -0.57 -34.68
CA ILE A 35 8.13 -1.98 -35.01
C ILE A 35 9.39 -2.73 -34.58
N PRO A 36 9.29 -3.76 -33.72
CA PRO A 36 10.45 -4.56 -33.34
C PRO A 36 11.00 -5.25 -34.59
N MET A 37 12.28 -5.01 -34.88
CA MET A 37 12.94 -5.66 -36.00
C MET A 37 13.02 -7.15 -35.68
N PRO A 38 12.52 -8.05 -36.55
CA PRO A 38 12.70 -9.47 -36.34
C PRO A 38 14.20 -9.73 -36.39
N ALA A 39 14.77 -10.15 -35.26
CA ALA A 39 16.17 -10.56 -35.23
C ALA A 39 16.34 -11.66 -36.30
N PRO A 40 17.29 -11.51 -37.24
CA PRO A 40 17.58 -12.61 -38.14
C PRO A 40 17.93 -13.82 -37.27
N ALA A 41 17.34 -14.97 -37.59
CA ALA A 41 17.72 -16.26 -37.01
C ALA A 41 19.15 -16.59 -37.48
N ALA A 42 20.12 -15.85 -36.95
CA ALA A 42 21.53 -16.08 -37.08
C ALA A 42 21.99 -16.65 -35.73
N VAL A 43 22.20 -17.97 -35.76
CA VAL A 43 23.24 -18.72 -35.05
C VAL A 43 23.81 -18.03 -33.80
N TYR A 44 23.55 -18.64 -32.65
CA TYR A 44 24.22 -18.37 -31.39
C TYR A 44 25.71 -18.78 -31.50
N GLU A 45 26.55 -17.95 -32.11
CA GLU A 45 27.96 -17.96 -31.74
C GLU A 45 28.08 -17.16 -30.44
N ALA A 46 28.24 -17.90 -29.35
CA ALA A 46 28.54 -17.38 -28.03
C ALA A 46 29.87 -16.62 -28.07
N VAL A 47 29.79 -15.30 -28.28
CA VAL A 47 30.89 -14.39 -27.95
C VAL A 47 30.67 -13.97 -26.51
N VAL A 48 31.38 -14.68 -25.62
CA VAL A 48 31.60 -14.28 -24.23
C VAL A 48 32.49 -13.04 -24.26
N PRO A 49 32.08 -11.87 -23.74
CA PRO A 49 33.01 -10.78 -23.50
C PRO A 49 33.82 -11.11 -22.25
N GLU A 50 35.12 -11.31 -22.45
CA GLU A 50 36.14 -11.40 -21.39
C GLU A 50 36.09 -10.19 -20.45
N GLU A 51 36.29 -10.50 -19.18
CA GLU A 51 36.54 -9.60 -18.06
C GLU A 51 37.37 -8.36 -18.40
N SER A 52 36.78 -7.18 -18.19
CA SER A 52 37.54 -5.99 -17.86
C SER A 52 37.34 -5.68 -16.39
N GLU A 53 38.30 -6.10 -15.57
CA GLU A 53 38.45 -5.74 -14.17
C GLU A 53 38.58 -4.21 -14.03
N ALA A 54 37.45 -3.53 -13.83
CA ALA A 54 37.41 -2.18 -13.29
C ALA A 54 37.05 -2.28 -11.81
N ALA A 55 38.08 -2.17 -10.98
CA ALA A 55 38.01 -2.10 -9.53
C ALA A 55 37.01 -1.03 -9.06
N PHE A 56 36.06 -1.46 -8.22
CA PHE A 56 35.39 -0.59 -7.26
C PHE A 56 35.56 -1.20 -5.85
N PRO A 57 36.20 -0.51 -4.90
CA PRO A 57 36.29 -0.96 -3.52
C PRO A 57 35.10 -0.46 -2.69
N GLY A 58 34.59 -1.31 -1.80
CA GLY A 58 33.66 -0.97 -0.71
C GLY A 58 32.18 -1.12 -1.10
N PHE A 59 31.34 -1.84 -0.38
CA PHE A 59 31.25 -2.01 1.07
C PHE A 59 30.65 -3.40 1.38
N GLY A 60 31.32 -4.20 2.20
CA GLY A 60 30.71 -5.37 2.84
C GLY A 60 29.71 -4.89 3.89
N GLY A 61 28.45 -4.76 3.49
CA GLY A 61 27.32 -4.71 4.40
C GLY A 61 26.97 -6.13 4.81
N ALA A 62 26.93 -6.35 6.12
CA ALA A 62 26.58 -7.61 6.76
C ALA A 62 25.30 -8.22 6.17
N ALA A 63 25.26 -9.55 6.19
CA ALA A 63 24.04 -10.33 5.97
C ALA A 63 22.92 -9.80 6.86
N ASP A 64 22.02 -9.03 6.28
CA ASP A 64 20.70 -8.76 6.85
C ASP A 64 19.87 -9.99 6.52
N GLU A 65 19.50 -10.74 7.55
CA GLU A 65 18.39 -11.71 7.46
C GLU A 65 17.23 -11.01 6.75
N PRO A 66 16.62 -11.60 5.71
CA PRO A 66 15.41 -11.04 5.16
C PRO A 66 14.33 -11.13 6.25
N ALA A 67 14.14 -10.04 6.99
CA ALA A 67 12.96 -9.83 7.80
C ALA A 67 11.77 -10.10 6.88
N GLU A 68 10.98 -11.14 7.20
CA GLU A 68 9.82 -11.52 6.39
C GLU A 68 8.97 -10.26 6.15
N PRO A 69 8.85 -9.79 4.89
CA PRO A 69 8.27 -8.48 4.63
C PRO A 69 6.81 -8.52 5.04
N ARG A 70 6.48 -7.82 6.12
CA ARG A 70 5.10 -7.67 6.58
C ARG A 70 4.32 -6.96 5.48
N LEU A 71 3.45 -7.70 4.82
CA LEU A 71 2.59 -7.22 3.75
C LEU A 71 1.44 -6.42 4.37
N LEU A 72 1.47 -5.10 4.19
CA LEU A 72 0.42 -4.21 4.65
C LEU A 72 -0.60 -3.98 3.54
N HIS A 73 -1.88 -4.06 3.92
CA HIS A 73 -3.00 -3.77 3.04
C HIS A 73 -3.37 -2.29 3.18
N ILE A 74 -3.05 -1.51 2.15
CA ILE A 74 -3.26 -0.06 2.14
C ILE A 74 -4.35 0.25 1.12
N PRO A 75 -5.53 0.74 1.56
CA PRO A 75 -6.61 1.08 0.66
C PRO A 75 -6.33 2.44 0.02
N CYS A 76 -6.40 2.49 -1.31
CA CYS A 76 -6.35 3.71 -2.10
C CYS A 76 -7.56 4.62 -1.75
N PRO A 77 -7.48 5.96 -1.91
CA PRO A 77 -8.61 6.89 -1.73
C PRO A 77 -9.92 6.49 -2.42
N ASN A 78 -9.85 5.71 -3.52
CA ASN A 78 -11.02 5.20 -4.25
C ASN A 78 -11.51 3.82 -3.77
N GLY A 79 -10.92 3.25 -2.72
CA GLY A 79 -11.36 1.98 -2.10
C GLY A 79 -10.72 0.71 -2.64
N HIS A 80 -9.64 0.79 -3.43
CA HIS A 80 -8.90 -0.40 -3.90
C HIS A 80 -7.87 -0.84 -2.87
N GLU A 81 -7.83 -2.13 -2.53
CA GLU A 81 -6.85 -2.71 -1.62
C GLU A 81 -5.54 -2.99 -2.39
N LEU A 82 -4.43 -2.38 -1.96
CA LEU A 82 -3.10 -2.68 -2.48
C LEU A 82 -2.29 -3.40 -1.40
N GLU A 83 -1.72 -4.52 -1.78
CA GLU A 83 -0.69 -5.22 -1.01
C GLU A 83 0.63 -4.51 -1.23
N THR A 84 1.20 -3.94 -0.18
CA THR A 84 2.49 -3.27 -0.26
C THR A 84 3.35 -3.64 0.94
N PRO A 85 4.62 -4.04 0.72
CA PRO A 85 5.53 -4.35 1.82
C PRO A 85 5.85 -3.09 2.64
N GLU A 86 6.15 -3.26 3.92
CA GLU A 86 6.54 -2.18 4.85
C GLU A 86 7.68 -1.30 4.30
N ASP A 87 8.57 -1.88 3.50
CA ASP A 87 9.74 -1.18 2.92
C ASP A 87 9.38 -0.09 1.90
N MET A 88 8.17 -0.13 1.33
CA MET A 88 7.67 0.86 0.37
C MET A 88 6.81 1.96 1.03
N LEU A 89 6.65 1.91 2.35
CA LEU A 89 5.96 2.96 3.11
C LEU A 89 6.68 4.30 2.97
N GLY A 90 5.91 5.36 2.70
CA GLY A 90 6.40 6.73 2.57
C GLY A 90 6.67 7.18 1.13
N GLN A 91 6.61 6.28 0.15
CA GLN A 91 6.74 6.61 -1.28
C GLN A 91 5.39 7.07 -1.87
N GLU A 92 5.45 7.90 -2.91
CA GLU A 92 4.28 8.23 -3.72
C GLU A 92 4.09 7.14 -4.77
N VAL A 93 2.94 6.47 -4.76
CA VAL A 93 2.62 5.39 -5.69
C VAL A 93 1.36 5.71 -6.47
N LEU A 94 1.29 5.11 -7.66
CA LEU A 94 0.13 5.17 -8.53
C LEU A 94 -0.68 3.88 -8.38
N CYS A 95 -1.96 3.98 -8.03
CA CYS A 95 -2.83 2.80 -8.06
C CYS A 95 -3.06 2.35 -9.51
N PRO A 96 -2.81 1.08 -9.88
CA PRO A 96 -3.05 0.60 -11.25
C PRO A 96 -4.55 0.53 -11.62
N HIS A 97 -5.45 0.50 -10.64
CA HIS A 97 -6.89 0.40 -10.88
C HIS A 97 -7.59 1.74 -11.11
N CYS A 98 -7.17 2.79 -10.40
CA CYS A 98 -7.82 4.10 -10.46
C CYS A 98 -6.87 5.24 -10.85
N ASN A 99 -5.60 4.94 -11.09
CA ASN A 99 -4.57 5.89 -11.54
C ASN A 99 -4.42 7.11 -10.62
N ALA A 100 -4.83 6.97 -9.35
CA ALA A 100 -4.71 7.99 -8.34
C ALA A 100 -3.31 7.93 -7.72
N GLN A 101 -2.65 9.09 -7.59
CA GLN A 101 -1.39 9.25 -6.87
C GLN A 101 -1.69 9.48 -5.40
N PHE A 102 -1.09 8.68 -4.53
CA PHE A 102 -1.22 8.85 -3.09
C PHE A 102 0.06 8.40 -2.39
N LYS A 103 0.31 9.00 -1.22
CA LYS A 103 1.45 8.65 -0.40
C LYS A 103 1.13 7.41 0.41
N LEU A 104 1.96 6.38 0.27
CA LEU A 104 1.86 5.16 1.05
C LEU A 104 2.13 5.51 2.52
N ARG A 105 1.13 5.42 3.40
CA ARG A 105 1.28 5.69 4.83
C ARG A 105 0.82 4.50 5.64
N GLU A 106 1.63 4.10 6.61
CA GLU A 106 1.32 3.01 7.55
C GLU A 106 0.00 3.28 8.30
N LYS A 107 -0.27 4.56 8.59
CA LYS A 107 -1.51 5.04 9.23
C LYS A 107 -2.78 4.76 8.43
N ASP A 108 -2.66 4.58 7.11
CA ASP A 108 -3.79 4.32 6.23
C ASP A 108 -4.07 2.83 6.08
N SER A 109 -3.17 1.94 6.56
CA SER A 109 -3.38 0.49 6.53
C SER A 109 -4.67 0.09 7.26
N ILE A 110 -5.34 -0.92 6.71
CA ILE A 110 -6.60 -1.45 7.26
C ILE A 110 -6.37 -1.98 8.67
N GLU A 111 -5.21 -2.60 8.92
CA GLU A 111 -4.83 -3.14 10.23
C GLU A 111 -4.66 -2.06 11.29
N PHE A 112 -4.01 -0.94 10.95
CA PHE A 112 -3.88 0.19 11.88
C PHE A 112 -5.25 0.81 12.21
N ARG A 113 -6.13 0.95 11.19
CA ARG A 113 -7.51 1.41 11.40
C ARG A 113 -8.30 0.46 12.30
N ARG A 114 -8.21 -0.84 12.07
CA ARG A 114 -8.92 -1.87 12.86
C ARG A 114 -8.44 -1.88 14.32
N LYS A 115 -7.13 -1.81 14.54
CA LYS A 115 -6.52 -1.76 15.87
C LYS A 115 -6.93 -0.49 16.63
N ARG A 116 -6.93 0.66 15.95
CA ARG A 116 -7.31 1.95 16.55
C ARG A 116 -8.80 2.02 16.88
N GLN A 117 -9.67 1.48 16.02
CA GLN A 117 -11.11 1.38 16.32
C GLN A 117 -11.37 0.50 17.55
N ALA A 118 -10.72 -0.66 17.64
CA ALA A 118 -10.85 -1.54 18.81
C ALA A 118 -10.34 -0.87 20.10
N GLU A 119 -9.29 -0.05 20.03
CA GLU A 119 -8.79 0.69 21.18
C GLU A 119 -9.74 1.82 21.61
N ILE A 120 -10.31 2.55 20.65
CA ILE A 120 -11.33 3.58 20.91
C ILE A 120 -12.55 2.95 21.60
N GLU A 121 -13.03 1.81 21.12
CA GLU A 121 -14.16 1.09 21.71
C GLU A 121 -13.89 0.65 23.17
N ARG A 122 -12.67 0.16 23.45
CA ARG A 122 -12.23 -0.14 24.82
C ARG A 122 -12.23 1.09 25.72
N MET A 123 -11.84 2.26 25.19
CA MET A 123 -11.88 3.51 25.96
C MET A 123 -13.31 3.95 26.24
N HIS A 124 -14.22 3.87 25.27
CA HIS A 124 -15.63 4.20 25.47
C HIS A 124 -16.27 3.31 26.55
N HIS A 125 -15.98 2.01 26.56
CA HIS A 125 -16.46 1.11 27.62
C HIS A 125 -15.92 1.46 29.03
N LYS A 126 -14.69 1.96 29.15
CA LYS A 126 -14.11 2.38 30.43
C LYS A 126 -14.66 3.73 30.91
N GLN A 127 -14.79 4.70 30.00
CA GLN A 127 -15.33 6.02 30.33
C GLN A 127 -16.80 5.96 30.76
N ALA A 128 -17.60 5.08 30.15
CA ALA A 128 -18.99 4.86 30.55
C ALA A 128 -19.11 4.37 32.02
N LYS A 129 -18.24 3.45 32.44
CA LYS A 129 -18.23 2.96 33.83
C LYS A 129 -17.81 4.05 34.82
N ASN A 130 -16.78 4.82 34.49
CA ASN A 130 -16.31 5.90 35.36
C ASN A 130 -17.35 7.01 35.49
N TRP A 131 -18.03 7.35 34.40
CA TRP A 131 -19.13 8.33 34.42
C TRP A 131 -20.31 7.82 35.26
N MET A 132 -20.75 6.57 35.04
CA MET A 132 -21.86 5.99 35.80
C MET A 132 -21.53 5.85 37.29
N ASN A 133 -20.29 5.45 37.64
CA ASN A 133 -19.85 5.39 39.03
C ASN A 133 -19.85 6.76 39.70
N TRP A 134 -19.46 7.83 39.00
CA TRP A 134 -19.54 9.19 39.51
C TRP A 134 -20.99 9.64 39.76
N ALA A 135 -21.91 9.30 38.86
CA ALA A 135 -23.33 9.58 39.05
C ALA A 135 -23.92 8.84 40.25
N ILE A 136 -23.57 7.55 40.42
CA ILE A 136 -23.98 6.75 41.58
C ILE A 136 -23.41 7.33 42.88
N ALA A 137 -22.12 7.70 42.89
CA ALA A 137 -21.47 8.28 44.06
C ALA A 137 -22.16 9.59 44.51
N LEU A 138 -22.49 10.48 43.56
CA LEU A 138 -23.25 11.69 43.85
C LEU A 138 -24.64 11.38 44.43
N GLY A 139 -25.35 10.40 43.89
CA GLY A 139 -26.64 9.96 44.42
C GLY A 139 -26.54 9.45 45.86
N VAL A 140 -25.54 8.61 46.16
CA VAL A 140 -25.31 8.08 47.52
C VAL A 140 -24.97 9.18 48.51
N ILE A 141 -24.16 10.17 48.12
CA ILE A 141 -23.82 11.32 48.96
C ILE A 141 -25.07 12.13 49.33
N VAL A 142 -25.95 12.40 48.36
CA VAL A 142 -27.19 13.15 48.62
C VAL A 142 -28.10 12.36 49.58
N VAL A 143 -28.26 11.05 49.36
CA VAL A 143 -29.09 10.20 50.22
C VAL A 143 -28.53 10.12 51.64
N LEU A 144 -27.22 9.89 51.80
CA LEU A 144 -26.56 9.86 53.11
C LEU A 144 -26.63 11.21 53.81
N GLY A 145 -26.50 12.31 53.07
CA GLY A 145 -26.66 13.66 53.60
C GLY A 145 -28.06 13.91 54.15
N VAL A 146 -29.10 13.50 53.42
CA VAL A 146 -30.50 13.61 53.88
C VAL A 146 -30.75 12.74 55.11
N ILE A 147 -30.28 11.49 55.11
CA ILE A 147 -30.42 10.58 56.27
C ILE A 147 -29.70 11.16 57.49
N GLY A 148 -28.46 11.62 57.31
CA GLY A 148 -27.68 12.26 58.37
C GLY A 148 -28.40 13.47 58.96
N MET A 149 -29.01 14.32 58.10
CA MET A 149 -29.79 15.46 58.56
C MET A 149 -31.01 15.05 59.39
N ILE A 150 -31.72 13.99 58.98
CA ILE A 150 -32.88 13.47 59.72
C ILE A 150 -32.45 12.92 61.09
N VAL A 151 -31.35 12.15 61.16
CA VAL A 151 -30.85 11.59 62.42
C VAL A 151 -30.44 12.69 63.40
N ILE A 152 -29.75 13.74 62.92
CA ILE A 152 -29.38 14.88 63.76
C ILE A 152 -30.63 15.59 64.28
N ALA A 153 -31.65 15.78 63.44
CA ALA A 153 -32.92 16.39 63.83
C ALA A 153 -33.72 15.54 64.84
N MET A 154 -33.57 14.21 64.82
CA MET A 154 -34.21 13.33 65.81
C MET A 154 -33.47 13.28 67.14
N ASN A 155 -32.18 13.60 67.16
CA ASN A 155 -31.32 13.51 68.34
C ASN A 155 -31.20 14.84 69.12
N ASN A 156 -31.70 15.95 68.57
CA ASN A 156 -31.60 17.29 69.13
C ASN A 156 -32.99 17.84 69.46
#